data_AF-A0A7W2TW16-F1
#
_entry.id   AF-A0A7W2TW16-F1
#
_cell.length_a   1.000
_cell.length_b   1.000
_cell.length_c   1.000
_cell.angle_alpha   90.00
_cell.angle_beta   90.00
_cell.angle_gamma   90.00
#
_symmetry.space_group_name_H-M   'P 1'
#
loop_
_entity.id
_entity.type
_entity.pdbx_description
1 polymer ?
#
loop_
_entity_poly.entity_id
_entity_poly.type
_entity_poly.pdbx_seq_one_letter_code
_entity_poly.pdbx_strand_id
1 'polypeptide(L)'
;MVGRADNRPARSAADTPSPSGLLRVQRVFASILMLTVVGSAFAVIHSSHACRQLYAELQGLEADQWYLQEDYSRLLLEQSTWASHYRVEKVATSELSMQPPVIEEQKVVSP
;
A
#
# COMPACT_ATOMS: atom_id res chain seq x y z
N MET A 1 -14.16 -90.40 40.72
CA MET A 1 -14.00 -90.82 39.31
C MET A 1 -15.37 -90.62 38.68
N VAL A 2 -15.67 -89.65 37.83
CA VAL A 2 -15.07 -89.07 36.61
C VAL A 2 -15.66 -87.64 36.55
N GLY A 3 -15.00 -86.54 36.21
CA GLY A 3 -14.01 -86.31 35.18
C GLY A 3 -14.52 -85.15 34.32
N ARG A 4 -14.08 -83.94 34.66
CA ARG A 4 -14.00 -82.72 33.83
C ARG A 4 -15.29 -82.21 33.18
N ALA A 5 -15.97 -81.31 33.88
CA ALA A 5 -16.80 -80.29 33.23
C ALA A 5 -15.89 -79.42 32.35
N ASP A 6 -15.86 -79.71 31.05
CA ASP A 6 -15.22 -78.87 30.03
C ASP A 6 -16.09 -77.62 29.80
N ASN A 7 -16.03 -76.69 30.75
CA ASN A 7 -16.69 -75.39 30.63
C ASN A 7 -15.71 -74.43 29.96
N ARG A 8 -15.56 -74.53 28.63
CA ARG A 8 -14.86 -73.50 27.84
C ARG A 8 -15.83 -72.36 27.55
N PRO A 9 -15.68 -71.18 28.15
CA PRO A 9 -16.27 -69.99 27.57
C PRO A 9 -15.47 -69.66 26.30
N ALA A 10 -15.98 -70.05 25.13
CA ALA A 10 -15.54 -69.47 23.87
C ALA A 10 -16.07 -68.01 23.78
N ARG A 11 -15.59 -67.16 24.68
CA ARG A 11 -15.76 -65.70 24.63
C ARG A 11 -14.44 -65.12 24.17
N SER A 12 -14.40 -64.64 22.93
CA SER A 12 -13.64 -63.44 22.50
C SER A 12 -13.56 -63.42 20.97
N ALA A 13 -14.70 -63.16 20.31
CA ALA A 13 -14.74 -62.92 18.86
C ALA A 13 -15.46 -61.61 18.50
N ALA A 14 -15.60 -60.67 19.43
CA ALA A 14 -16.44 -59.48 19.21
C ALA A 14 -15.88 -58.17 19.75
N ASP A 15 -14.57 -58.06 19.97
CA ASP A 15 -13.93 -56.75 20.13
C ASP A 15 -13.47 -56.24 18.77
N THR A 16 -14.43 -56.08 17.84
CA THR A 16 -14.22 -55.21 16.69
C THR A 16 -14.57 -53.78 17.13
N PRO A 17 -13.61 -52.85 17.17
CA PRO A 17 -13.90 -51.48 17.58
C PRO A 17 -14.94 -50.87 16.63
N SER A 18 -16.06 -50.42 17.20
CA SER A 18 -17.16 -49.81 16.46
C SER A 18 -16.67 -48.61 15.62
N PRO A 19 -16.91 -48.58 14.29
CA PRO A 19 -16.42 -47.52 13.39
C PRO A 19 -17.10 -46.14 13.62
N SER A 20 -18.07 -46.05 14.53
CA SER A 20 -18.85 -44.84 14.80
C SER A 20 -18.04 -43.72 15.47
N GLY A 21 -16.93 -44.03 16.14
CA GLY A 21 -16.05 -43.04 16.75
C GLY A 21 -15.25 -42.25 15.71
N LEU A 22 -14.65 -42.96 14.75
CA LEU A 22 -13.83 -42.36 13.69
C LEU A 22 -14.64 -41.40 12.81
N LEU A 23 -15.87 -41.79 12.44
CA LEU A 23 -16.76 -40.97 11.62
C LEU A 23 -17.21 -39.69 12.33
N ARG A 24 -17.40 -39.73 13.66
CA ARG A 24 -17.70 -38.52 14.45
C ARG A 24 -16.53 -37.55 14.47
N VAL A 25 -15.32 -38.04 14.73
CA VAL A 25 -14.10 -37.23 14.73
C VAL A 25 -13.87 -36.60 13.35
N GLN A 26 -13.97 -37.39 12.28
CA GLN A 26 -13.81 -36.90 10.91
C GLN A 26 -14.82 -35.80 10.55
N ARG A 27 -16.09 -35.95 10.94
CA ARG A 27 -17.12 -34.92 10.72
C ARG A 27 -16.83 -33.62 11.45
N VAL A 28 -16.35 -33.71 12.70
CA VAL A 28 -15.95 -32.53 13.48
C VAL A 28 -14.78 -31.82 12.79
N PHE A 29 -13.74 -32.56 12.39
CA PHE A 29 -12.61 -31.98 11.63
C PHE A 29 -13.06 -31.30 10.34
N ALA A 30 -13.92 -31.96 9.55
CA ALA A 30 -14.44 -31.38 8.32
C ALA A 30 -15.23 -30.07 8.58
N SER A 31 -16.05 -30.05 9.63
CA SER A 31 -16.81 -28.85 10.00
C SER A 31 -15.91 -27.69 10.44
N ILE A 32 -14.86 -27.97 11.22
CA ILE A 32 -13.88 -26.97 11.64
C ILE A 32 -13.15 -26.40 10.41
N LEU A 33 -12.68 -27.28 9.52
CA LEU A 33 -11.98 -26.84 8.30
C LEU A 33 -12.88 -25.96 7.44
N MET A 34 -14.16 -26.33 7.29
CA MET A 34 -15.13 -25.53 6.55
C MET A 34 -15.33 -24.14 7.17
N LEU A 35 -15.47 -24.07 8.51
CA LEU A 35 -15.57 -22.79 9.22
C LEU A 35 -14.30 -21.95 9.06
N THR A 36 -13.12 -22.55 9.12
CA THR A 36 -11.84 -21.85 8.92
C THR A 36 -11.72 -21.28 7.51
N VAL A 37 -12.13 -22.04 6.49
CA VAL A 37 -12.12 -21.57 5.10
C VAL A 37 -13.10 -20.41 4.90
N VAL A 38 -14.31 -20.50 5.45
CA VAL A 38 -15.29 -19.42 5.41
C VAL A 38 -14.75 -18.19 6.13
N GLY A 39 -14.18 -18.35 7.32
CA GLY A 39 -13.52 -17.28 8.06
C GLY A 39 -12.39 -16.62 7.28
N SER A 40 -11.55 -17.41 6.60
CA SER A 40 -10.49 -16.91 5.73
C SER A 40 -11.04 -16.12 4.54
N ALA A 41 -12.15 -16.55 3.94
CA ALA A 41 -12.78 -15.82 2.85
C ALA A 41 -13.24 -14.42 3.30
N PHE A 42 -13.91 -14.34 4.45
CA PHE A 42 -14.31 -13.04 5.03
C PHE A 42 -13.11 -12.16 5.40
N ALA A 43 -12.06 -12.74 5.98
CA ALA A 43 -10.84 -12.01 6.31
C ALA A 43 -10.18 -11.40 5.06
N VAL A 44 -10.10 -12.16 3.96
CA VAL A 44 -9.56 -11.67 2.68
C VAL A 44 -10.43 -10.54 2.11
N ILE A 45 -11.75 -10.68 2.14
CA ILE A 45 -12.67 -9.63 1.67
C ILE A 45 -12.47 -8.34 2.48
N HIS A 46 -12.40 -8.46 3.81
CA HIS A 46 -12.17 -7.33 4.69
C HIS A 46 -10.81 -6.66 4.41
N SER A 47 -9.76 -7.46 4.24
CA SER A 47 -8.43 -6.96 3.89
C SER A 47 -8.43 -6.23 2.54
N SER A 48 -9.18 -6.72 1.54
CA SER A 48 -9.30 -6.06 0.24
C SER A 48 -10.03 -4.72 0.35
N HIS A 49 -11.10 -4.66 1.14
CA HIS A 49 -11.85 -3.42 1.36
C HIS A 49 -11.01 -2.37 2.11
N ALA A 50 -10.29 -2.78 3.15
CA ALA A 50 -9.36 -1.90 3.87
C ALA A 50 -8.24 -1.41 2.94
N CYS A 51 -7.64 -2.30 2.16
CA CYS A 51 -6.63 -1.97 1.17
C CYS A 51 -7.13 -0.88 0.20
N ARG A 52 -8.33 -1.04 -0.37
CA ARG A 52 -8.92 -0.03 -1.27
C ARG A 52 -9.09 1.34 -0.61
N GLN A 53 -9.51 1.40 0.66
CA GLN A 53 -9.64 2.67 1.38
C GLN A 53 -8.29 3.34 1.61
N LEU A 54 -7.29 2.60 2.10
CA LEU A 54 -5.95 3.15 2.32
C LEU A 54 -5.35 3.65 1.00
N TYR A 55 -5.55 2.93 -0.10
CA TYR A 55 -5.10 3.37 -1.42
C TYR A 55 -5.80 4.66 -1.88
N ALA A 56 -7.11 4.79 -1.65
CA ALA A 56 -7.84 6.01 -2.00
C ALA A 56 -7.34 7.23 -1.19
N GLU A 57 -7.05 7.04 0.10
CA GLU A 57 -6.47 8.09 0.94
C GLU A 57 -5.07 8.49 0.47
N LEU A 58 -4.21 7.51 0.17
CA LEU A 58 -2.89 7.76 -0.38
C LEU A 58 -2.95 8.54 -1.70
N GLN A 59 -3.84 8.14 -2.61
CA GLN A 59 -4.04 8.83 -3.88
C GLN A 59 -4.51 10.28 -3.69
N GLY A 60 -5.32 10.56 -2.67
CA GLY A 60 -5.74 11.92 -2.34
C GLY A 60 -4.56 12.79 -1.89
N LEU A 61 -3.76 12.30 -0.95
CA LEU A 61 -2.56 13.01 -0.46
C LEU A 61 -1.54 13.24 -1.57
N GLU A 62 -1.37 12.27 -2.47
CA GLU A 62 -0.47 12.39 -3.61
C GLU A 62 -1.00 13.43 -4.61
N ALA A 63 -2.30 13.47 -4.89
CA ALA A 63 -2.89 14.52 -5.73
C ALA A 63 -2.64 15.94 -5.15
N ASP A 64 -2.81 16.11 -3.84
CA ASP A 64 -2.55 17.39 -3.17
C ASP A 64 -1.06 17.79 -3.28
N GLN A 65 -0.15 16.83 -3.13
CA GLN A 65 1.28 17.07 -3.31
C GLN A 65 1.60 17.55 -4.73
N TRP A 66 1.03 16.91 -5.74
CA TRP A 66 1.26 17.26 -7.14
C TRP A 66 0.76 18.67 -7.46
N TYR A 67 -0.43 19.02 -6.96
CA TYR A 67 -0.97 20.37 -7.09
C TYR A 67 -0.02 21.43 -6.49
N LEU A 68 0.46 21.20 -5.26
CA LEU A 68 1.40 22.12 -4.61
C LEU A 68 2.74 22.24 -5.35
N GLN A 69 3.21 21.14 -5.93
CA GLN A 69 4.47 21.11 -6.69
C GLN A 69 4.36 21.90 -8.00
N GLU A 70 3.20 21.85 -8.67
CA GLU A 70 2.92 22.65 -9.85
C GLU A 70 2.93 24.14 -9.51
N ASP A 71 2.20 24.53 -8.47
CA ASP A 71 2.18 25.90 -7.98
C ASP A 71 3.58 26.39 -7.62
N TYR A 72 4.33 25.61 -6.84
CA TYR A 72 5.70 25.97 -6.47
C TYR A 72 6.60 26.18 -7.70
N SER A 73 6.47 25.31 -8.71
CA SER A 73 7.23 25.42 -9.96
C SER A 73 6.85 26.69 -10.73
N ARG A 74 5.57 27.04 -10.76
CA ARG A 74 5.07 28.30 -11.34
C ARG A 74 5.63 29.52 -10.60
N LEU A 75 5.58 29.53 -9.26
CA LEU A 75 6.16 30.59 -8.44
C LEU A 75 7.67 30.72 -8.65
N LEU A 76 8.38 29.60 -8.79
CA LEU A 76 9.82 29.61 -9.02
C LEU A 76 10.18 30.21 -10.39
N LEU A 77 9.38 29.92 -11.42
CA LEU A 77 9.52 30.55 -12.73
C LEU A 77 9.26 32.05 -12.64
N GLU A 78 8.18 32.47 -11.96
CA GLU A 78 7.90 33.88 -11.68
C GLU A 78 9.11 34.53 -10.97
N GLN A 79 9.63 33.95 -9.90
CA GLN A 79 10.78 34.50 -9.18
C GLN A 79 12.06 34.53 -10.02
N SER A 80 12.32 33.51 -10.84
CA SER A 80 13.52 33.45 -11.68
C SER A 80 13.55 34.57 -12.74
N THR A 81 12.37 34.95 -13.27
CA THR A 81 12.27 36.07 -14.21
C THR A 81 12.60 37.41 -13.55
N TRP A 82 12.25 37.62 -12.27
CA TRP A 82 12.55 38.85 -11.54
C TRP A 82 13.97 38.86 -10.97
N ALA A 83 14.47 37.71 -10.51
CA ALA A 83 15.81 37.58 -9.93
C ALA A 83 16.92 37.77 -10.96
N SER A 84 16.72 37.32 -12.20
CA SER A 84 17.64 37.56 -13.32
C SER A 84 17.82 39.06 -13.57
N HIS A 85 16.73 39.80 -13.75
CA HIS A 85 16.79 41.24 -14.03
C HIS A 85 17.31 42.05 -12.85
N TYR A 86 16.76 41.85 -11.64
CA TYR A 86 17.13 42.66 -10.47
C TYR A 86 18.58 42.43 -10.02
N ARG A 87 19.07 41.18 -10.09
CA ARG A 87 20.44 40.86 -9.66
C ARG A 87 21.47 41.32 -10.69
N VAL A 88 21.16 41.27 -12.00
CA VAL A 88 22.02 41.80 -13.06
C VAL A 88 22.06 43.33 -13.03
N GLU A 89 20.91 44.00 -12.86
CA GLU A 89 20.84 45.46 -12.75
C GLU A 89 21.61 45.95 -11.52
N LYS A 90 21.40 45.34 -10.36
CA LYS A 90 22.14 45.72 -9.15
C LYS A 90 23.64 45.55 -9.33
N VAL A 91 24.11 44.44 -9.89
CA VAL A 91 25.54 44.23 -10.16
C VAL A 91 26.08 45.21 -11.20
N ALA A 92 25.35 45.48 -12.29
CA ALA A 92 25.75 46.43 -13.32
C ALA A 92 25.84 47.88 -12.78
N THR A 93 24.90 48.28 -11.93
CA THR A 93 24.88 49.62 -11.34
C THR A 93 25.84 49.76 -10.16
N SER A 94 25.96 48.75 -9.28
CA SER A 94 26.78 48.85 -8.06
C SER A 94 28.25 48.52 -8.27
N GLU A 95 28.57 47.49 -9.05
CA GLU A 95 29.96 47.05 -9.27
C GLU A 95 30.54 47.66 -10.55
N LEU A 96 29.73 47.87 -11.60
CA LEU A 96 30.19 48.41 -12.88
C LEU A 96 29.86 49.90 -13.08
N SER A 97 29.16 50.55 -12.14
CA SER A 97 28.73 51.97 -12.27
C SER A 97 28.02 52.29 -13.59
N MET A 98 27.33 51.32 -14.20
CA MET A 98 26.58 51.55 -15.44
C MET A 98 25.32 52.37 -15.15
N GLN A 99 25.22 53.53 -15.80
CA GLN A 99 23.98 54.31 -15.91
C GLN A 99 23.34 54.09 -17.29
N PRO A 100 22.00 53.97 -17.38
CA PRO A 100 21.32 53.92 -18.67
C PRO A 100 21.58 55.22 -19.45
N PRO A 101 22.05 55.13 -20.72
CA PRO A 101 22.41 56.31 -21.49
C PRO A 101 21.16 57.13 -21.84
N VAL A 102 21.33 58.45 -21.79
CA VAL A 102 20.29 59.43 -22.16
C VAL A 102 20.10 59.40 -23.68
N ILE A 103 18.86 59.58 -24.13
CA ILE A 103 18.40 59.35 -25.52
C ILE A 103 19.17 60.14 -26.61
N GLU A 104 20.01 61.11 -26.25
CA GLU A 104 20.76 61.94 -27.20
C GLU A 104 22.04 61.30 -27.77
N GLU A 105 22.46 60.11 -27.33
CA GLU A 105 23.69 59.46 -27.83
C GLU A 105 23.46 58.01 -28.29
N GLN A 106 22.43 57.79 -29.11
CA GLN A 106 22.29 56.55 -29.89
C GLN A 106 22.88 56.73 -31.30
N LYS A 107 24.06 56.16 -31.54
CA LYS A 107 24.58 55.96 -32.91
C LYS A 107 24.23 54.55 -33.37
N VAL A 108 23.17 54.44 -34.16
CA VAL A 108 22.79 53.20 -34.86
C VAL A 108 23.84 52.93 -35.93
N VAL A 109 24.57 51.82 -35.80
CA VAL A 109 25.43 51.31 -36.86
C VAL A 109 24.69 50.15 -37.53
N SER A 110 24.16 50.43 -38.71
CA SER A 110 23.64 49.42 -39.64
C SER A 110 24.80 48.56 -40.14
N PRO A 111 24.59 47.24 -40.36
CA PRO A 111 25.65 46.31 -40.77
C PRO A 111 26.31 46.69 -42.10
#